data_AF-A0AAV9DXE4-F1
#
_entry.id   AF-A0AAV9DXE4-F1
#
_cell.length_a   1.000
_cell.length_b   1.000
_cell.length_c   1.000
_cell.angle_alpha   90.00
_cell.angle_beta   90.00
_cell.angle_gamma   90.00
#
_symmetry.space_group_name_H-M   'P 1'
#
loop_
_entity.id
_entity.type
_entity.pdbx_description
1 polymer ?
#
loop_
_entity_poly.entity_id
_entity_poly.type
_entity_poly.pdbx_seq_one_letter_code
_entity_poly.pdbx_strand_id
1 'polypeptide(L)'
;MKLFHLSLATLLTLILTLLTTTPTTITTTTTNHPLLLASLSFSALALLLLYRRSCPRLVLLVDYTCYKPDFDRCSSEAYKYFIFDSRRFSRESESFISDILAKSGVGDEVYAPPLVFQTDNTDAKLRSAVQEAEEGMFSAVDSLLDKTHIHPSMIDILIVACSVNKYKLNPDIKTYKEEWGAAPPPSPLISRQRSCALRGSPHMH
;
A
#
# COMPACT_ATOMS: atom_id res chain seq x y z
N MET A 1 11.87 14.59 -13.33
CA MET A 1 11.23 14.07 -14.56
C MET A 1 11.47 14.94 -15.80
N LYS A 2 11.27 16.27 -15.78
CA LYS A 2 11.42 17.12 -17.00
C LYS A 2 12.83 17.12 -17.62
N LEU A 3 13.90 17.19 -16.80
CA LEU A 3 15.29 17.08 -17.31
C LEU A 3 15.58 15.73 -17.96
N PHE A 4 15.02 14.65 -17.42
CA PHE A 4 15.23 13.29 -17.92
C PHE A 4 14.56 13.06 -19.29
N HIS A 5 13.36 13.61 -19.48
CA HIS A 5 12.70 13.59 -20.78
C HIS A 5 13.43 14.42 -21.83
N LEU A 6 14.00 15.56 -21.45
CA LEU A 6 14.84 16.35 -22.36
C LEU A 6 16.11 15.59 -22.75
N SER A 7 16.81 14.96 -21.79
CA SER A 7 18.03 14.21 -22.10
C SER A 7 17.77 12.99 -22.97
N LEU A 8 16.65 12.29 -22.74
CA LEU A 8 16.24 11.14 -23.54
C LEU A 8 15.83 11.56 -24.96
N ALA A 9 15.11 12.69 -25.10
CA ALA A 9 14.79 13.25 -26.40
C ALA A 9 16.04 13.66 -27.18
N THR A 10 17.03 14.30 -26.53
CA THR A 10 18.30 14.66 -27.18
C THR A 10 19.15 13.46 -27.57
N LEU A 11 19.11 12.38 -26.80
CA LEU A 11 19.82 11.15 -27.12
C LEU A 11 19.16 10.43 -28.30
N LEU A 12 17.83 10.40 -28.33
CA LEU A 12 17.05 9.76 -29.39
C LEU A 12 17.18 10.52 -30.72
N THR A 13 17.20 11.86 -30.69
CA THR A 13 17.46 12.67 -31.88
C THR A 13 18.88 12.49 -32.41
N LEU A 14 19.89 12.36 -31.54
CA LEU A 14 21.28 12.08 -31.91
C LEU A 14 21.43 10.69 -32.57
N ILE A 15 20.72 9.68 -32.06
CA ILE A 15 20.74 8.33 -32.64
C ILE A 15 20.07 8.32 -34.03
N LEU A 16 18.96 9.04 -34.20
CA LEU A 16 18.30 9.19 -35.50
C LEU A 16 19.15 9.95 -36.52
N THR A 17 19.91 10.96 -36.12
CA THR A 17 20.81 11.69 -37.03
C THR A 17 22.03 10.84 -37.43
N LEU A 18 22.54 9.99 -36.54
CA LEU A 18 23.56 9.00 -36.89
C LEU A 18 23.04 7.92 -37.85
N LEU A 19 21.77 7.53 -37.73
CA LEU A 19 21.17 6.48 -38.56
C LEU A 19 20.78 6.96 -39.97
N THR A 20 20.58 8.26 -40.15
CA THR A 20 20.18 8.88 -41.44
C THR A 20 21.37 9.43 -42.24
N THR A 21 22.59 9.38 -41.71
CA THR A 21 23.79 9.91 -42.37
C THR A 21 24.58 8.86 -43.15
N THR A 22 25.22 9.29 -44.24
CA THR A 22 26.00 8.42 -45.14
C THR A 22 27.30 7.94 -44.47
N PRO A 23 27.81 6.74 -44.81
CA PRO A 23 28.93 6.12 -44.08
C PRO A 23 30.26 6.91 -44.15
N THR A 24 30.44 7.73 -45.19
CA THR A 24 31.67 8.52 -45.41
C THR A 24 31.81 9.71 -44.46
N THR A 25 30.70 10.32 -44.04
CA THR A 25 30.69 11.43 -43.06
C THR A 25 30.87 10.94 -41.62
N ILE A 26 30.49 9.69 -41.32
CA ILE A 26 30.72 9.06 -40.02
C ILE A 26 32.23 8.80 -39.83
N THR A 27 32.92 8.33 -40.86
CA THR A 27 34.38 8.09 -40.80
C THR A 27 35.19 9.39 -40.67
N THR A 28 34.76 10.50 -41.27
CA THR A 28 35.49 11.78 -41.16
C THR A 28 35.23 12.50 -39.83
N THR A 29 34.05 12.36 -39.25
CA THR A 29 33.74 12.97 -37.94
C THR A 29 34.42 12.24 -36.79
N THR A 30 34.50 10.91 -36.86
CA THR A 30 35.20 10.06 -35.88
C THR A 30 36.71 10.32 -35.83
N THR A 31 37.34 10.59 -36.97
CA THR A 31 38.78 10.90 -37.04
C THR A 31 39.12 12.31 -36.56
N ASN A 32 38.23 13.28 -36.76
CA ASN A 32 38.53 14.70 -36.49
C ASN A 32 38.23 15.13 -35.04
N HIS A 33 37.28 14.49 -34.35
CA HIS A 33 36.87 14.90 -32.99
C HIS A 33 36.63 13.73 -32.01
N PRO A 34 37.63 12.87 -31.74
CA PRO A 34 37.48 11.69 -30.88
C PRO A 34 37.16 12.04 -29.42
N LEU A 35 37.68 13.17 -28.91
CA LEU A 35 37.44 13.66 -27.55
C LEU A 35 35.97 14.05 -27.32
N LEU A 36 35.30 14.59 -28.34
CA LEU A 36 33.91 15.03 -28.26
C LEU A 36 32.95 13.82 -28.27
N LEU A 37 33.28 12.79 -29.04
CA LEU A 37 32.55 11.51 -29.02
C LEU A 37 32.75 10.76 -27.69
N ALA A 38 33.97 10.75 -27.17
CA ALA A 38 34.26 10.14 -25.87
C ALA A 38 33.49 10.82 -24.74
N SER A 39 33.45 12.16 -24.69
CA SER A 39 32.71 12.90 -23.66
C SER A 39 31.20 12.73 -23.77
N LEU A 40 30.64 12.68 -25.00
CA LEU A 40 29.23 12.37 -25.23
C LEU A 40 28.88 10.94 -24.79
N SER A 41 29.73 9.95 -25.12
CA SER A 41 29.51 8.56 -24.71
C SER A 41 29.59 8.38 -23.20
N PHE A 42 30.53 9.07 -22.53
CA PHE A 42 30.66 9.06 -21.08
C PHE A 42 29.46 9.74 -20.40
N SER A 43 29.00 10.87 -20.95
CA SER A 43 27.80 11.56 -20.49
C SER A 43 26.54 10.71 -20.64
N ALA A 44 26.36 10.04 -21.79
CA ALA A 44 25.25 9.13 -22.02
C ALA A 44 25.28 7.92 -21.05
N LEU A 45 26.46 7.33 -20.82
CA LEU A 45 26.63 6.25 -19.86
C LEU A 45 26.33 6.71 -18.43
N ALA A 46 26.82 7.88 -18.03
CA ALA A 46 26.54 8.47 -16.72
C ALA A 46 25.04 8.72 -16.52
N LEU A 47 24.35 9.27 -17.53
CA LEU A 47 22.90 9.47 -17.50
C LEU A 47 22.13 8.16 -17.40
N LEU A 48 22.56 7.10 -18.10
CA LEU A 48 21.95 5.78 -18.00
C LEU A 48 22.12 5.18 -16.60
N LEU A 49 23.31 5.29 -16.01
CA LEU A 49 23.58 4.82 -14.65
C LEU A 49 22.77 5.60 -13.61
N LEU A 50 22.70 6.93 -13.75
CA LEU A 50 21.87 7.79 -12.90
C LEU A 50 20.39 7.46 -13.06
N TYR A 51 19.91 7.18 -14.28
CA TYR A 51 18.54 6.75 -14.51
C TYR A 51 18.23 5.42 -13.83
N ARG A 52 19.08 4.41 -14.01
CA ARG A 52 18.92 3.11 -13.35
C ARG A 52 18.95 3.23 -11.82
N ARG A 53 19.74 4.15 -11.27
CA ARG A 53 19.79 4.46 -9.84
C ARG A 53 18.55 5.23 -9.36
N SER A 54 17.99 6.09 -10.21
CA SER A 54 16.85 6.96 -9.89
C SER A 54 15.51 6.30 -10.17
N CYS A 55 15.48 5.21 -10.95
CA CYS A 55 14.29 4.41 -11.14
C CYS A 55 13.90 3.77 -9.80
N PRO A 56 12.73 4.12 -9.24
CA PRO A 56 12.25 3.44 -8.05
C PRO A 56 12.15 1.95 -8.35
N ARG A 57 12.64 1.11 -7.43
CA ARG A 57 12.47 -0.33 -7.54
C ARG A 57 10.98 -0.62 -7.58
N LEU A 58 10.53 -1.37 -8.58
CA LEU A 58 9.14 -1.72 -8.73
C LEU A 58 8.73 -2.62 -7.56
N VAL A 59 7.77 -2.18 -6.76
CA VAL A 59 7.15 -2.96 -5.69
C VAL A 59 5.79 -3.42 -6.20
N LEU A 60 5.59 -4.73 -6.25
CA LEU A 60 4.37 -5.34 -6.77
C LEU A 60 3.63 -6.07 -5.65
N LEU A 61 2.32 -5.90 -5.61
CA LEU A 61 1.44 -6.77 -4.84
C LEU A 61 1.22 -8.03 -5.68
N VAL A 62 1.76 -9.15 -5.23
CA VAL A 62 1.62 -10.44 -5.92
C VAL A 62 0.24 -11.01 -5.70
N ASP A 63 -0.21 -11.05 -4.45
CA ASP A 63 -1.50 -11.59 -4.09
C ASP A 63 -2.00 -11.00 -2.75
N TYR A 64 -3.29 -11.17 -2.47
CA TYR A 64 -3.95 -10.81 -1.23
C TYR A 64 -5.08 -11.80 -0.90
N THR A 65 -5.34 -11.94 0.39
CA THR A 65 -6.46 -12.70 0.95
C THR A 65 -7.03 -11.90 2.12
N CYS A 66 -8.31 -12.12 2.40
CA CYS A 66 -9.00 -11.52 3.53
C CYS A 66 -9.67 -12.63 4.32
N TYR A 67 -9.59 -12.55 5.66
CA TYR A 67 -10.43 -13.36 6.51
C TYR A 67 -11.87 -12.87 6.46
N LYS A 68 -12.81 -13.80 6.39
CA LYS A 68 -14.25 -13.53 6.45
C LYS A 68 -14.87 -14.50 7.48
N PRO A 69 -15.46 -13.99 8.57
CA PRO A 69 -16.16 -14.83 9.54
C PRO A 69 -17.44 -15.43 8.94
N ASP A 70 -17.81 -16.63 9.38
CA ASP A 70 -18.98 -17.35 8.85
C ASP A 70 -20.31 -16.90 9.47
N PHE A 71 -20.34 -16.47 10.75
CA PHE A 71 -21.59 -16.32 11.52
C PHE A 71 -21.82 -14.96 12.20
N ASP A 72 -20.87 -14.02 12.11
CA ASP A 72 -20.85 -12.83 12.96
C ASP A 72 -21.41 -11.56 12.30
N ARG A 73 -22.42 -11.69 11.43
CA ARG A 73 -23.08 -10.52 10.81
C ARG A 73 -24.15 -9.94 11.73
N CYS A 74 -24.14 -8.63 11.88
CA CYS A 74 -25.23 -7.90 12.51
C CYS A 74 -25.52 -6.61 11.75
N SER A 75 -26.72 -6.06 11.95
CA SER A 75 -27.03 -4.77 11.38
C SER A 75 -26.18 -3.66 12.01
N SER A 76 -25.84 -2.63 11.24
CA SER A 76 -25.10 -1.46 11.72
C SER A 76 -25.77 -0.81 12.94
N GLU A 77 -27.10 -0.84 13.00
CA GLU A 77 -27.87 -0.35 14.15
C GLU A 77 -27.74 -1.27 15.38
N ALA A 78 -27.79 -2.59 15.21
CA ALA A 78 -27.56 -3.54 16.30
C ALA A 78 -26.13 -3.39 16.84
N TYR A 79 -25.15 -3.24 15.96
CA TYR A 79 -23.76 -2.99 16.34
C TYR A 79 -23.60 -1.73 17.19
N LYS A 80 -24.18 -0.60 16.77
CA LYS A 80 -24.17 0.65 17.56
C LYS A 80 -24.83 0.44 18.91
N TYR A 81 -25.96 -0.25 18.95
CA TYR A 81 -26.67 -0.55 20.19
C TYR A 81 -25.77 -1.30 21.17
N PHE A 82 -25.15 -2.41 20.75
CA PHE A 82 -24.29 -3.20 21.62
C PHE A 82 -23.02 -2.46 22.09
N ILE A 83 -22.42 -1.65 21.21
CA ILE A 83 -21.24 -0.86 21.57
C ILE A 83 -21.58 0.21 22.61
N PHE A 84 -22.66 0.96 22.40
CA PHE A 84 -23.01 2.08 23.27
C PHE A 84 -23.71 1.62 24.57
N ASP A 85 -24.37 0.45 24.56
CA ASP A 85 -24.95 -0.15 25.78
C ASP A 85 -23.88 -0.49 26.83
N SER A 86 -22.64 -0.74 26.40
CA SER A 86 -21.52 -1.00 27.31
C SER A 86 -21.19 0.17 28.27
N ARG A 87 -21.72 1.39 28.02
CA ARG A 87 -21.46 2.64 28.77
C ARG A 87 -19.98 2.98 28.97
N ARG A 88 -19.08 2.44 28.12
CA ARG A 88 -17.63 2.70 28.19
C ARG A 88 -17.24 3.99 27.45
N PHE A 89 -18.15 4.58 26.69
CA PHE A 89 -17.90 5.74 25.84
C PHE A 89 -18.60 6.99 26.39
N SER A 90 -17.97 8.16 26.23
CA SER A 90 -18.63 9.44 26.49
C SER A 90 -19.58 9.79 25.35
N ARG A 91 -20.57 10.64 25.58
CA ARG A 91 -21.53 11.07 24.56
C ARG A 91 -20.85 11.71 23.33
N GLU A 92 -19.76 12.43 23.55
CA GLU A 92 -18.92 12.99 22.48
C GLU A 92 -18.27 11.86 21.66
N SER A 93 -17.75 10.83 22.33
CA SER A 93 -17.12 9.67 21.68
C SER A 93 -18.15 8.85 20.88
N GLU A 94 -19.36 8.68 21.40
CA GLU A 94 -20.46 8.01 20.70
C GLU A 94 -20.84 8.75 19.42
N SER A 95 -20.95 10.09 19.49
CA SER A 95 -21.25 10.91 18.31
C SER A 95 -20.13 10.83 17.28
N PHE A 96 -18.88 10.82 17.72
CA PHE A 96 -17.71 10.70 16.84
C PHE A 96 -17.64 9.34 16.14
N ILE A 97 -17.85 8.24 16.89
CA ILE A 97 -17.88 6.88 16.33
C ILE A 97 -19.04 6.75 15.33
N SER A 98 -20.21 7.29 15.65
CA SER A 98 -21.38 7.27 14.75
C SER A 98 -21.11 8.03 13.45
N ASP A 99 -20.47 9.19 13.55
CA ASP A 99 -20.05 10.00 12.41
C ASP A 99 -19.05 9.26 11.51
N ILE A 100 -18.08 8.56 12.13
CA ILE A 100 -17.12 7.73 11.39
C ILE A 100 -17.85 6.59 10.67
N LEU A 101 -18.71 5.86 11.37
CA LEU A 101 -19.46 4.74 10.79
C LEU A 101 -20.30 5.22 9.60
N ALA A 102 -21.01 6.35 9.73
CA ALA A 102 -21.80 6.93 8.64
C ALA A 102 -20.96 7.35 7.42
N LYS A 103 -19.72 7.81 7.63
CA LYS A 103 -18.80 8.27 6.57
C LYS A 103 -17.90 7.15 6.01
N SER A 104 -17.86 6.00 6.65
CA SER A 104 -16.95 4.89 6.32
C SER A 104 -17.34 4.09 5.08
N GLY A 105 -18.58 4.27 4.58
CA GLY A 105 -19.10 3.49 3.46
C GLY A 105 -19.40 2.03 3.82
N VAL A 106 -19.49 1.73 5.12
CA VAL A 106 -19.91 0.44 5.64
C VAL A 106 -21.39 0.22 5.32
N GLY A 107 -21.72 -0.96 4.80
CA GLY A 107 -23.09 -1.33 4.47
C GLY A 107 -23.97 -1.58 5.70
N ASP A 108 -25.21 -1.98 5.46
CA ASP A 108 -26.17 -2.24 6.55
C ASP A 108 -25.79 -3.44 7.41
N GLU A 109 -24.96 -4.34 6.89
CA GLU A 109 -24.45 -5.53 7.59
C GLU A 109 -22.95 -5.39 7.90
N VAL A 110 -22.60 -5.59 9.16
CA VAL A 110 -21.22 -5.51 9.68
C VAL A 110 -20.84 -6.79 10.42
N TYR A 111 -19.56 -7.16 10.31
CA TYR A 111 -18.99 -8.17 11.17
C TYR A 111 -18.54 -7.53 12.47
N ALA A 112 -18.91 -8.15 13.59
CA ALA A 112 -18.48 -7.71 14.90
C ALA A 112 -17.97 -8.92 15.69
N PRO A 113 -16.89 -8.77 16.48
CA PRO A 113 -16.41 -9.86 17.30
C PRO A 113 -17.51 -10.39 18.22
N PRO A 114 -17.54 -11.71 18.52
CA PRO A 114 -18.53 -12.30 19.41
C PRO A 114 -18.65 -11.60 20.77
N LEU A 115 -17.55 -10.99 21.23
CA LEU A 115 -17.51 -10.17 22.45
C LEU A 115 -18.53 -9.03 22.44
N VAL A 116 -18.80 -8.42 21.28
CA VAL A 116 -19.75 -7.29 21.16
C VAL A 116 -21.16 -7.74 21.54
N PHE A 117 -21.54 -8.98 21.26
CA PHE A 117 -22.88 -9.52 21.52
C PHE A 117 -23.06 -10.10 22.93
N GLN A 118 -22.02 -10.18 23.75
CA GLN A 118 -22.10 -10.74 25.09
C GLN A 118 -22.66 -9.70 26.08
N THR A 119 -23.75 -10.06 26.75
CA THR A 119 -24.45 -9.22 27.74
C THR A 119 -23.57 -8.88 28.94
N ASP A 120 -22.60 -9.74 29.24
CA ASP A 120 -21.69 -9.63 30.39
C ASP A 120 -20.44 -8.83 30.03
N ASN A 121 -20.61 -7.74 29.26
CA ASN A 121 -19.58 -6.90 28.63
C ASN A 121 -18.62 -6.17 29.61
N THR A 122 -18.58 -6.63 30.86
CA THR A 122 -17.76 -6.11 31.96
C THR A 122 -16.27 -6.28 31.70
N ASP A 123 -15.85 -7.36 31.04
CA ASP A 123 -14.44 -7.57 30.68
C ASP A 123 -14.26 -7.85 29.19
N ALA A 124 -14.01 -6.80 28.41
CA ALA A 124 -13.30 -6.92 27.14
C ALA A 124 -11.88 -7.46 27.40
N LYS A 125 -11.77 -8.77 27.60
CA LYS A 125 -10.52 -9.43 27.96
C LYS A 125 -9.60 -9.38 26.76
N LEU A 126 -8.34 -9.00 27.02
CA LEU A 126 -7.24 -9.09 26.04
C LEU A 126 -7.22 -10.45 25.33
N ARG A 127 -7.61 -11.52 26.03
CA ARG A 127 -7.71 -12.88 25.49
C ARG A 127 -8.67 -12.99 24.30
N SER A 128 -9.85 -12.35 24.34
CA SER A 128 -10.80 -12.40 23.24
C SER A 128 -10.28 -11.64 22.01
N ALA A 129 -9.65 -10.49 22.23
CA ALA A 129 -9.01 -9.73 21.15
C ALA A 129 -7.81 -10.47 20.53
N VAL A 130 -7.05 -11.22 21.35
CA VAL A 130 -5.97 -12.09 20.86
C VAL A 130 -6.54 -13.24 20.04
N GLN A 131 -7.58 -13.91 20.54
CA GLN A 131 -8.21 -15.01 19.82
C GLN A 131 -8.74 -14.57 18.46
N GLU A 132 -9.46 -13.44 18.39
CA GLU A 132 -9.95 -12.88 17.13
C GLU A 132 -8.80 -12.52 16.17
N ALA A 133 -7.73 -11.92 16.69
CA ALA A 133 -6.56 -11.60 15.89
C ALA A 133 -5.87 -12.87 15.37
N GLU A 134 -5.75 -13.92 16.18
CA GLU A 134 -5.20 -15.22 15.76
C GLU A 134 -6.04 -15.85 14.66
N GLU A 135 -7.35 -15.97 14.87
CA GLU A 135 -8.28 -16.52 13.88
C GLU A 135 -8.22 -15.73 12.56
N GLY A 136 -8.28 -14.40 12.63
CA GLY A 136 -8.26 -13.55 11.45
C GLY A 136 -6.92 -13.50 10.72
N MET A 137 -5.82 -13.34 11.45
CA MET A 137 -4.49 -13.25 10.83
C MET A 137 -4.02 -14.60 10.30
N PHE A 138 -4.17 -15.68 11.07
CA PHE A 138 -3.72 -17.01 10.63
C PHE A 138 -4.56 -17.52 9.46
N SER A 139 -5.88 -17.38 9.50
CA SER A 139 -6.72 -17.76 8.36
C SER A 139 -6.36 -17.01 7.08
N ALA A 140 -6.11 -15.70 7.18
CA ALA A 140 -5.68 -14.91 6.02
C ALA A 140 -4.30 -15.35 5.49
N VAL A 141 -3.32 -15.55 6.37
CA VAL A 141 -1.97 -15.98 5.99
C VAL A 141 -1.98 -17.38 5.39
N ASP A 142 -2.67 -18.34 6.01
CA ASP A 142 -2.77 -19.71 5.51
C ASP A 142 -3.41 -19.74 4.12
N SER A 143 -4.51 -19.00 3.94
CA SER A 143 -5.16 -18.86 2.63
C SER A 143 -4.25 -18.22 1.59
N LEU A 144 -3.39 -17.27 1.98
CA LEU A 144 -2.46 -16.60 1.07
C LEU A 144 -1.35 -17.56 0.63
N LEU A 145 -0.79 -18.32 1.57
CA LEU A 145 0.28 -19.29 1.29
C LEU A 145 -0.24 -20.44 0.43
N ASP A 146 -1.46 -20.92 0.70
CA ASP A 146 -2.11 -21.95 -0.10
C ASP A 146 -2.37 -21.48 -1.54
N LYS A 147 -2.90 -20.25 -1.69
CA LYS A 147 -3.17 -19.65 -3.01
C LYS A 147 -1.92 -19.38 -3.84
N THR A 148 -0.85 -18.92 -3.20
CA THR A 148 0.39 -18.53 -3.89
C THR A 148 1.39 -19.67 -4.05
N HIS A 149 1.22 -20.76 -3.29
CA HIS A 149 2.17 -21.86 -3.16
C HIS A 149 3.59 -21.41 -2.77
N ILE A 150 3.71 -20.26 -2.09
CA ILE A 150 4.99 -19.76 -1.59
C ILE A 150 5.30 -20.45 -0.27
N HIS A 151 6.50 -21.06 -0.19
CA HIS A 151 6.95 -21.64 1.07
C HIS A 151 7.30 -20.53 2.08
N PRO A 152 6.88 -20.61 3.36
CA PRO A 152 7.13 -19.57 4.36
C PRO A 152 8.60 -19.18 4.52
N SER A 153 9.54 -20.10 4.29
CA SER A 153 10.98 -19.82 4.36
C SER A 153 11.49 -18.87 3.27
N MET A 154 10.69 -18.57 2.24
CA MET A 154 11.01 -17.59 1.19
C MET A 154 10.56 -16.17 1.55
N ILE A 155 9.89 -15.99 2.69
CA ILE A 155 9.42 -14.67 3.17
C ILE A 155 10.49 -14.07 4.07
N ASP A 156 11.17 -13.04 3.57
CA ASP A 156 12.23 -12.35 4.31
C ASP A 156 11.69 -11.36 5.36
N ILE A 157 10.53 -10.77 5.09
CA ILE A 157 9.97 -9.67 5.88
C ILE A 157 8.47 -9.89 6.07
N LEU A 158 8.04 -9.91 7.33
CA LEU A 158 6.64 -9.86 7.73
C LEU A 158 6.33 -8.49 8.34
N ILE A 159 5.33 -7.80 7.81
CA ILE A 159 4.84 -6.53 8.35
C ILE A 159 3.44 -6.79 8.92
N VAL A 160 3.27 -6.54 10.22
CA VAL A 160 1.98 -6.69 10.91
C VAL A 160 1.52 -5.32 11.39
N ALA A 161 0.34 -4.90 10.93
CA ALA A 161 -0.34 -3.70 11.42
C ALA A 161 -1.43 -4.13 12.40
N CYS A 162 -1.31 -3.70 13.65
CA CYS A 162 -2.27 -4.03 14.71
C CYS A 162 -2.39 -2.86 15.69
N SER A 163 -3.62 -2.50 16.06
CA SER A 163 -3.92 -1.43 17.02
C SER A 163 -3.91 -1.91 18.47
N VAL A 164 -4.00 -3.22 18.71
CA VAL A 164 -4.06 -3.83 20.04
C VAL A 164 -2.71 -4.45 20.43
N ASN A 165 -1.73 -3.61 20.77
CA ASN A 165 -0.42 -4.11 21.20
C ASN A 165 -0.08 -3.65 22.63
N LYS A 166 -0.34 -4.52 23.60
CA LYS A 166 0.07 -4.33 25.01
C LYS A 166 1.28 -5.19 25.40
N TYR A 167 1.91 -5.85 24.42
CA TYR A 167 2.97 -6.82 24.67
C TYR A 167 4.36 -6.20 24.60
N LYS A 168 5.27 -6.75 25.41
CA LYS A 168 6.71 -6.51 25.28
C LYS A 168 7.20 -7.33 24.08
N LEU A 169 7.37 -6.67 22.94
CA LEU A 169 7.89 -7.28 21.73
C LEU A 169 9.36 -7.70 21.92
N ASN A 170 9.77 -8.75 21.21
CA ASN A 170 11.18 -9.13 21.10
C ASN A 170 11.98 -7.94 20.53
N PRO A 171 13.17 -7.61 21.07
CA PRO A 171 14.03 -6.53 20.55
C PRO A 171 14.31 -6.58 19.04
N ASP A 172 14.24 -7.75 18.41
CA ASP A 172 14.45 -7.90 16.96
C ASP A 172 13.29 -7.36 16.11
N ILE A 173 12.13 -7.06 16.73
CA ILE A 173 10.94 -6.55 16.06
C ILE A 173 10.99 -5.02 15.98
N LYS A 174 11.10 -4.48 14.76
CA LYS A 174 11.01 -3.04 14.52
C LYS A 174 9.57 -2.57 14.66
N THR A 175 9.33 -1.67 15.61
CA THR A 175 8.00 -1.08 15.84
C THR A 175 7.96 0.35 15.32
N TYR A 176 6.92 0.66 14.55
CA TYR A 176 6.63 2.01 14.07
C TYR A 176 5.30 2.44 14.68
N LYS A 177 5.26 3.59 15.34
CA LYS A 177 4.03 4.18 15.85
C LYS A 177 3.57 5.23 14.85
N GLU A 178 2.39 5.02 14.27
CA GLU A 178 1.70 6.10 13.55
C GLU A 178 1.10 7.06 14.58
N GLU A 179 1.69 8.25 14.66
CA GLU A 179 1.07 9.38 15.35
C GLU A 179 0.01 9.98 14.43
N TRP A 180 -1.27 9.74 14.74
CA TRP A 180 -2.38 10.42 14.08
C TRP A 180 -2.41 11.89 14.53
N GLY A 181 -1.56 12.72 13.92
CA GLY A 181 -1.80 14.15 13.85
C GLY A 181 -3.10 14.41 13.09
N ALA A 182 -3.81 15.50 13.43
CA ALA A 182 -5.02 15.91 12.73
C ALA A 182 -4.85 15.78 11.21
N ALA A 183 -5.82 15.12 10.56
CA ALA A 183 -5.73 14.79 9.14
C ALA A 183 -5.31 16.02 8.32
N PRO A 184 -4.15 16.01 7.65
CA PRO A 184 -3.77 17.12 6.78
C PRO A 184 -4.83 17.24 5.68
N PRO A 185 -5.16 18.46 5.24
CA PRO A 185 -6.11 18.66 4.14
C PRO A 185 -5.63 17.85 2.93
N PRO A 186 -6.55 17.21 2.19
CA PRO A 186 -6.20 16.26 1.15
C PRO A 186 -5.23 16.91 0.16
N SER A 187 -4.03 16.34 0.05
CA SER A 187 -3.05 16.80 -0.91
C SER A 187 -3.59 16.57 -2.34
N PRO A 188 -3.35 17.49 -3.28
CA PRO A 188 -3.90 17.40 -4.64
C PRO A 188 -3.40 16.19 -5.46
N LEU A 189 -2.50 15.38 -4.90
CA LEU A 189 -2.02 14.14 -5.50
C LEU A 189 -2.92 12.92 -5.16
N ILE A 190 -3.56 12.91 -3.99
CA ILE A 190 -4.45 11.81 -3.55
C ILE A 190 -5.80 11.86 -4.32
N SER A 191 -6.24 13.04 -4.74
CA SER A 191 -7.46 13.21 -5.56
C SER A 191 -7.32 12.62 -6.97
N ARG A 192 -6.10 12.58 -7.54
CA ARG A 192 -5.85 11.96 -8.85
C ARG A 192 -5.85 10.42 -8.81
N GLN A 193 -5.41 9.79 -7.73
CA GLN A 193 -5.45 8.33 -7.60
C GLN A 193 -6.88 7.81 -7.38
N ARG A 194 -7.72 8.50 -6.58
CA ARG A 194 -9.15 8.11 -6.43
C ARG A 194 -9.92 8.19 -7.76
N SER A 195 -9.60 9.15 -8.63
CA SER A 195 -10.28 9.31 -9.93
C SER A 195 -9.89 8.24 -10.97
N CYS A 196 -8.73 7.57 -10.81
CA CYS A 196 -8.33 6.44 -11.64
C CYS A 196 -8.87 5.10 -11.11
N ALA A 197 -8.94 4.90 -9.79
CA ALA A 197 -9.46 3.68 -9.20
C ALA A 197 -10.98 3.51 -9.41
N LEU A 198 -11.75 4.62 -9.38
CA LEU A 198 -13.21 4.59 -9.59
C LEU A 198 -13.62 4.48 -11.06
N ARG A 199 -12.66 4.43 -12.00
CA ARG A 199 -12.94 4.37 -13.45
C ARG A 199 -12.64 2.99 -14.06
N GLY A 200 -12.37 1.98 -13.23
CA GLY A 200 -11.94 0.64 -13.65
C GLY A 200 -12.63 -0.50 -12.90
N SER A 201 -13.96 -0.46 -12.75
CA SER A 201 -14.73 -1.66 -12.38
C SER A 201 -16.08 -1.67 -13.09
N PRO A 202 -16.22 -2.37 -14.24
CA PRO A 202 -17.51 -2.78 -14.74
C PRO A 202 -17.87 -4.13 -14.09
N HIS A 203 -19.04 -4.15 -13.42
CA HIS A 203 -19.89 -5.30 -13.12
C HIS A 203 -19.22 -6.64 -12.77
N MET A 204 -19.38 -7.06 -11.51
CA MET A 204 -19.30 -8.48 -11.15
C MET A 204 -20.57 -8.82 -10.36
N HIS A 205 -21.43 -9.61 -11.02
CA HIS A 205 -22.53 -10.35 -10.41
C HIS A 205 -21.98 -11.49 -9.55
#